data_AF-A0A7M3USV2-F1
#
_entry.id   AF-A0A7M3USV2-F1
#
_cell.length_a   1.000
_cell.length_b   1.000
_cell.length_c   1.000
_cell.angle_alpha   90.00
_cell.angle_beta   90.00
_cell.angle_gamma   90.00
#
_symmetry.space_group_name_H-M   'P 1'
#
loop_
_entity.id
_entity.type
_entity.pdbx_description
1 polymer ?
#
loop_
_entity_poly.entity_id
_entity_poly.type
_entity_poly.pdbx_seq_one_letter_code
_entity_poly.pdbx_strand_id
1 'polypeptide(L)' 'MPQLAPQPWFFILFTTWMVILFFATSKTSKFTFLNDPSNLTFKNTNTPWPWQWL' A
#
# COMPACT_ATOMS: atom_id res chain seq x y z
N MET A 1 14.78 -16.11 -36.29
CA MET A 1 14.56 -14.81 -35.62
C MET A 1 15.50 -14.71 -34.42
N PRO A 2 16.15 -13.57 -34.15
CA PRO A 2 17.19 -13.46 -33.11
C PRO A 2 16.68 -13.69 -31.68
N GLN A 3 15.38 -13.50 -31.43
CA GLN A 3 14.74 -13.80 -30.13
C GLN A 3 14.64 -15.30 -29.82
N LEU A 4 14.69 -16.18 -30.81
CA LEU A 4 14.62 -17.63 -30.60
C LEU A 4 15.96 -18.25 -30.15
N ALA A 5 17.04 -17.46 -30.10
CA ALA A 5 18.33 -17.93 -29.62
C ALA A 5 18.26 -18.15 -28.09
N PRO A 6 18.52 -19.37 -27.57
CA PRO A 6 18.37 -19.68 -26.14
C PRO A 6 19.36 -18.92 -25.24
N GLN A 7 20.51 -18.51 -25.78
CA GLN A 7 21.41 -17.56 -25.12
C GLN A 7 21.06 -16.13 -25.55
N PRO A 8 20.91 -15.16 -24.62
CA PRO A 8 21.14 -15.22 -23.17
C PRO A 8 19.83 -15.06 -22.35
N TRP A 9 18.80 -15.87 -22.61
CA TRP A 9 17.48 -15.69 -21.98
C TRP A 9 17.48 -15.75 -20.45
N PHE A 10 18.25 -16.67 -19.84
CA PHE A 10 18.36 -16.77 -18.39
C PHE A 10 18.88 -15.47 -17.77
N PHE A 11 19.90 -14.86 -18.37
CA PHE A 11 20.47 -13.60 -17.89
C PHE A 11 19.45 -12.47 -17.99
N ILE A 12 18.77 -12.36 -19.14
CA ILE A 12 17.74 -11.33 -19.37
C ILE A 12 16.61 -11.46 -18.34
N LEU A 13 16.11 -12.68 -18.11
CA LEU A 13 15.07 -12.95 -17.11
C LEU A 13 15.55 -12.56 -15.72
N PHE A 14 16.72 -13.05 -15.31
CA PHE A 14 17.27 -12.78 -13.99
C PHE A 14 17.45 -11.28 -13.73
N THR A 15 18.05 -10.55 -14.67
CA THR A 15 18.25 -9.09 -14.52
C THR A 15 16.92 -8.34 -14.49
N THR A 16 15.96 -8.75 -15.31
CA THR A 16 14.63 -8.11 -15.35
C THR A 16 13.90 -8.31 -14.02
N TRP A 17 13.91 -9.53 -13.48
CA TRP A 17 13.30 -9.83 -12.18
C TRP A 17 13.95 -9.07 -11.03
N MET A 18 15.29 -8.98 -11.00
CA MET A 18 16.00 -8.21 -9.98
C MET A 18 15.56 -6.73 -10.00
N VAL A 19 15.57 -6.10 -11.18
CA VAL A 19 15.10 -4.71 -11.36
C VAL A 19 13.68 -4.55 -10.84
N ILE A 20 12.74 -5.41 -11.27
CA ILE A 20 11.33 -5.32 -10.85
C ILE A 20 11.20 -5.42 -9.32
N LEU A 21 11.89 -6.38 -8.68
CA LEU A 21 11.79 -6.58 -7.23
C LEU A 21 12.36 -5.38 -6.44
N PHE A 22 13.50 -4.81 -6.86
CA PHE A 22 14.07 -3.63 -6.22
C PHE A 22 13.16 -2.41 -6.34
N PHE A 23 12.60 -2.16 -7.53
CA PHE A 23 11.72 -1.00 -7.73
C PHE A 23 10.34 -1.18 -7.09
N ALA A 24 9.78 -2.40 -7.13
CA ALA A 24 8.48 -2.69 -6.55
C ALA A 24 8.49 -2.49 -5.03
N THR A 25 9.48 -3.06 -4.33
CA THR A 25 9.60 -2.94 -2.86
C THR A 25 9.76 -1.49 -2.41
N SER A 26 10.56 -0.68 -3.11
CA SER A 26 10.73 0.74 -2.80
C SER A 26 9.42 1.55 -2.94
N LYS A 27 8.56 1.18 -3.90
CA LYS A 27 7.29 1.88 -4.14
C LYS A 27 6.19 1.42 -3.19
N THR A 28 6.09 0.14 -2.90
CA THR A 28 5.02 -0.42 -2.04
C THR A 28 5.29 -0.20 -0.54
N SER A 29 6.55 -0.07 -0.11
CA SER A 29 6.87 0.15 1.31
C SER A 29 6.34 1.46 1.89
N LYS A 30 6.00 2.45 1.06
CA LYS A 30 5.40 3.73 1.52
C LYS A 30 3.87 3.72 1.52
N PHE A 31 3.26 2.55 1.43
CA PHE A 31 1.80 2.45 1.41
C PHE A 31 1.22 2.78 2.78
N THR A 32 0.52 3.92 2.87
CA THR A 32 -0.27 4.31 4.04
C THR A 32 -1.68 3.75 3.91
N PHE A 33 -2.09 2.87 4.82
CA PHE A 33 -3.48 2.42 4.91
C PHE A 33 -4.36 3.58 5.39
N LEU A 34 -5.21 4.10 4.50
CA LEU A 34 -6.16 5.20 4.78
C LEU A 34 -7.33 4.78 5.69
N ASN A 35 -7.46 3.47 5.94
CA ASN A 35 -8.54 2.89 6.70
C ASN A 35 -7.93 2.08 7.85
N ASP A 36 -7.19 2.77 8.71
CA ASP A 36 -7.03 2.25 10.07
C ASP A 36 -8.32 2.66 10.78
N PRO A 37 -9.24 1.74 11.10
CA PRO A 37 -10.32 2.05 12.02
C PRO A 37 -9.64 2.28 13.36
N SER A 38 -9.07 3.48 13.54
CA SER A 38 -8.72 3.98 14.85
C SER A 38 -9.93 3.66 15.70
N ASN A 39 -9.74 2.88 16.75
CA ASN A 39 -10.72 2.75 17.81
C ASN A 39 -10.93 4.17 18.33
N LEU A 40 -11.81 4.90 17.65
CA LEU A 40 -12.38 6.14 18.12
C LEU A 40 -13.09 5.67 19.37
N THR A 41 -12.38 5.75 20.48
CA THR A 41 -12.95 5.68 21.80
C THR A 41 -13.85 6.89 21.87
N PHE A 42 -15.05 6.73 21.30
CA PHE A 42 -16.12 7.68 21.40
C PHE A 42 -16.47 7.65 22.88
N LYS A 43 -15.74 8.44 23.66
CA LYS A 43 -16.10 8.76 25.03
C LYS A 43 -17.40 9.51 24.86
N ASN A 44 -18.49 8.77 24.94
CA ASN A 44 -19.85 9.29 24.87
C ASN A 44 -20.01 10.26 26.03
N THR A 45 -19.58 11.51 25.83
CA THR A 45 -19.92 12.62 26.68
C THR A 45 -21.39 12.88 26.40
N ASN A 46 -22.24 12.09 27.05
CA ASN A 46 -23.67 12.32 27.19
C ASN A 46 -23.84 13.68 27.90
N THR A 47 -23.65 14.78 27.17
CA THR A 47 -24.14 16.08 27.57
C THR A 47 -25.58 16.16 27.08
N PRO A 48 -26.59 16.07 27.95
CA PRO A 48 -27.97 16.28 27.53
C PRO A 48 -28.06 17.69 26.95
N TRP A 49 -28.57 17.81 25.72
CA TRP A 49 -28.79 19.09 25.05
C TRP A 49 -29.76 19.92 25.90
N PRO A 50 -29.34 21.02 26.55
CA PRO A 50 -30.25 21.84 27.32
C PRO A 50 -31.17 22.52 26.32
N TRP A 51 -32.46 22.19 26.39
CA TRP A 51 -33.44 22.73 25.47
C TRP A 51 -33.55 24.25 25.66
N GLN A 52 -33.39 25.04 24.60
CA GLN A 52 -33.28 26.50 24.67
C GLN A 52 -34.62 27.25 24.75
N TRP A 53 -35.70 26.60 25.22
CA TRP A 53 -37.05 27.18 25.22
C TRP A 53 -37.53 27.62 26.61
N LEU A 54 -36.63 28.08 27.47
CA LEU A 54 -36.98 28.75 28.72
C LEU A 54 -36.43 30.18 28.73
#